data_AF-A0A920K4X3-F1
#
_entry.id   AF-A0A920K4X3-F1
#
_cell.length_a   1.000
_cell.length_b   1.000
_cell.length_c   1.000
_cell.angle_alpha   90.00
_cell.angle_beta   90.00
_cell.angle_gamma   90.00
#
_symmetry.space_group_name_H-M   'P 1'
#
loop_
_entity.id
_entity.type
_entity.pdbx_description
1 polymer ?
#
loop_
_entity_poly.entity_id
_entity_poly.type
_entity_poly.pdbx_seq_one_letter_code
_entity_poly.pdbx_strand_id
1 'polypeptide(L)'
;MEKIVSEEEVGEFFVQNSIIRSVSTSRDKVSISLRFLNEPEVIQKLGRFLQNVLSKPEFNESILARQKSRSLLALRESLTRPQQLALRNLWDKMYPDHPYGRSVTEQSLGNVSREELQTFFRKFWTPERMTFSVVGDIEKEELESFLGDITNFQPKNSFSKFEENLERQKILNYKKFCHQWFSRWRKLL
;
A
#
# COMPACT_ATOMS: atom_id res chain seq x y z
N MET A 1 -24.29 15.72 6.03
CA MET A 1 -23.81 15.75 4.64
C MET A 1 -22.34 15.36 4.67
N GLU A 2 -22.02 14.12 4.31
CA GLU A 2 -20.62 13.68 4.19
C GLU A 2 -19.97 14.41 3.01
N LYS A 3 -18.92 15.17 3.31
CA LYS A 3 -18.22 16.04 2.35
C LYS A 3 -17.27 15.20 1.50
N ILE A 4 -17.41 15.28 0.17
CA ILE A 4 -16.42 14.72 -0.76
C ILE A 4 -15.16 15.57 -0.65
N VAL A 5 -14.03 14.94 -0.33
CA VAL A 5 -12.74 15.60 -0.17
C VAL A 5 -12.11 15.80 -1.56
N SER A 6 -11.76 17.04 -1.91
CA SER A 6 -11.10 17.35 -3.18
C SER A 6 -9.62 16.96 -3.18
N GLU A 7 -8.99 16.84 -4.36
CA GLU A 7 -7.55 16.53 -4.47
C GLU A 7 -6.66 17.56 -3.74
N GLU A 8 -7.04 18.84 -3.77
CA GLU A 8 -6.34 19.92 -3.08
C GLU A 8 -6.46 19.78 -1.58
N GLU A 9 -7.69 19.56 -1.06
CA GLU A 9 -7.93 19.33 0.36
C GLU A 9 -7.17 18.08 0.86
N VAL A 10 -7.02 17.04 0.03
CA VAL A 10 -6.20 15.88 0.37
C VAL A 10 -4.73 16.27 0.53
N GLY A 11 -4.20 17.09 -0.38
CA GLY A 11 -2.82 17.57 -0.33
C GLY A 11 -2.57 18.45 0.90
N GLU A 12 -3.44 19.44 1.12
CA GLU A 12 -3.36 20.36 2.24
C GLU A 12 -3.45 19.65 3.59
N PHE A 13 -4.33 18.65 3.71
CA PHE A 13 -4.47 17.88 4.94
C PHE A 13 -3.14 17.24 5.37
N PHE A 14 -2.43 16.59 4.45
CA PHE A 14 -1.14 15.97 4.77
C PHE A 14 -0.07 17.01 5.11
N VAL A 15 -0.05 18.15 4.41
CA VAL A 15 0.93 19.23 4.66
C VAL A 15 0.68 19.88 6.02
N GLN A 16 -0.56 20.25 6.34
CA GLN A 16 -0.92 20.93 7.59
C GLN A 16 -0.63 20.07 8.83
N ASN A 17 -0.79 18.75 8.72
CA ASN A 17 -0.55 17.81 9.81
C ASN A 17 0.87 17.19 9.77
N SER A 18 1.77 17.73 8.93
CA SER A 18 3.16 17.25 8.78
C SER A 18 3.28 15.74 8.50
N ILE A 19 2.34 15.20 7.72
CA ILE A 19 2.26 13.78 7.39
C ILE A 19 3.00 13.52 6.09
N ILE A 20 4.05 12.70 6.16
CA ILE A 20 4.75 12.21 4.97
C ILE A 20 4.06 10.94 4.50
N ARG A 21 3.54 10.98 3.27
CA ARG A 21 2.89 9.85 2.60
C ARG A 21 3.71 9.36 1.42
N SER A 22 3.96 8.06 1.35
CA SER A 22 4.44 7.39 0.15
C SER A 22 3.50 6.28 -0.28
N VAL A 23 3.26 6.16 -1.59
CA VAL A 23 2.46 5.09 -2.19
C VAL A 23 3.33 4.38 -3.22
N SER A 24 3.36 3.05 -3.15
CA SER A 24 4.03 2.21 -4.14
C SER A 24 3.13 1.04 -4.52
N THR A 25 3.31 0.56 -5.74
CA THR A 25 2.54 -0.56 -6.30
C THR A 25 3.51 -1.59 -6.86
N SER A 26 3.36 -2.85 -6.47
CA SER A 26 4.01 -3.99 -7.11
C SER A 26 3.00 -4.73 -7.99
N ARG A 27 3.36 -5.94 -8.44
CA ARG A 27 2.45 -6.81 -9.22
C ARG A 27 1.32 -7.42 -8.39
N ASP A 28 1.52 -7.52 -7.08
CA ASP A 28 0.71 -8.32 -6.16
C ASP A 28 0.26 -7.54 -4.91
N LYS A 29 0.84 -6.37 -4.62
CA LYS A 29 0.45 -5.53 -3.48
C LYS A 29 0.50 -4.04 -3.80
N VAL A 30 -0.28 -3.30 -3.05
CA VAL A 30 -0.17 -1.84 -2.92
C VAL A 30 0.36 -1.58 -1.51
N SER A 31 1.38 -0.74 -1.40
CA SER A 31 1.95 -0.35 -0.12
C SER A 31 1.79 1.15 0.06
N ILE A 32 1.16 1.52 1.17
CA ILE A 32 0.95 2.90 1.58
C ILE A 32 1.67 3.06 2.91
N SER A 33 2.59 3.99 2.98
CA SER A 33 3.30 4.31 4.20
C SER A 33 2.99 5.75 4.59
N LEU A 34 2.63 5.91 5.86
CA LEU A 34 2.35 7.19 6.50
C LEU A 34 3.34 7.36 7.64
N ARG A 35 3.96 8.53 7.72
CA ARG A 35 4.81 8.94 8.83
C ARG A 35 4.30 10.28 9.35
N PHE A 36 4.02 10.34 10.63
CA PHE A 36 3.50 11.52 11.30
C PHE A 36 3.92 11.50 12.78
N LEU A 37 3.70 12.61 13.48
CA LEU A 37 4.05 12.77 14.89
C LEU A 37 2.97 12.13 15.78
N ASN A 38 3.38 11.51 16.90
CA ASN A 38 2.46 10.91 17.87
C ASN A 38 1.72 12.00 18.68
N GLU A 39 0.76 12.66 18.03
CA GLU A 39 -0.17 13.60 18.67
C GLU A 39 -1.59 13.03 18.59
N PRO A 40 -2.32 12.91 19.71
CA PRO A 40 -3.67 12.34 19.72
C PRO A 40 -4.62 13.04 18.75
N GLU A 41 -4.48 14.37 18.59
CA GLU A 41 -5.27 15.12 17.63
C GLU A 41 -4.99 14.72 16.17
N VAL A 42 -3.72 14.50 15.83
CA VAL A 42 -3.31 14.13 14.46
C VAL A 42 -3.79 12.71 14.13
N ILE A 43 -3.68 11.78 15.08
CA ILE A 43 -4.15 10.40 14.92
C ILE A 43 -5.65 10.37 14.65
N GLN A 44 -6.45 11.07 15.47
CA GLN A 44 -7.90 11.14 15.30
C GLN A 44 -8.31 11.84 13.99
N LYS A 45 -7.67 12.96 13.64
CA LYS A 45 -7.93 13.67 12.38
C LYS A 45 -7.61 12.77 11.19
N LEU A 46 -6.49 12.05 11.23
CA LEU A 46 -6.05 11.15 10.16
C LEU A 46 -6.99 9.96 10.01
N GLY A 47 -7.42 9.32 11.10
CA GLY A 47 -8.35 8.18 11.05
C GLY A 47 -9.64 8.54 10.35
N ARG A 48 -10.29 9.63 10.79
CA ARG A 48 -11.53 10.16 10.17
C ARG A 48 -11.31 10.58 8.71
N PHE A 49 -10.20 11.22 8.42
CA PHE A 49 -9.87 11.66 7.07
C PHE A 49 -9.73 10.46 6.11
N LEU A 50 -8.96 9.44 6.52
CA LEU A 50 -8.78 8.23 5.72
C LEU A 50 -10.10 7.47 5.56
N GLN A 51 -10.91 7.37 6.61
CA GLN A 51 -12.24 6.79 6.53
C GLN A 51 -13.09 7.49 5.46
N ASN A 52 -13.14 8.82 5.46
CA ASN A 52 -13.89 9.61 4.48
C ASN A 52 -13.39 9.38 3.05
N VAL A 53 -12.07 9.40 2.84
CA VAL A 53 -11.45 9.20 1.52
C VAL A 53 -11.70 7.78 0.98
N LEU A 54 -11.63 6.77 1.84
CA LEU A 54 -11.81 5.36 1.45
C LEU A 54 -13.28 4.95 1.30
N SER A 55 -14.19 5.56 2.06
CA SER A 55 -15.62 5.21 2.03
C SER A 55 -16.28 5.56 0.70
N LYS A 56 -15.90 6.71 0.12
CA LYS A 56 -16.54 7.20 -1.10
C LYS A 56 -15.56 7.94 -2.03
N PRO A 57 -14.61 7.23 -2.67
CA PRO A 57 -13.76 7.83 -3.68
C PRO A 57 -14.58 8.26 -4.91
N GLU A 58 -14.44 9.52 -5.32
CA GLU A 58 -15.23 10.11 -6.41
C GLU A 58 -14.79 9.63 -7.81
N PHE A 59 -13.49 9.36 -7.99
CA PHE A 59 -12.85 9.07 -9.28
C PHE A 59 -13.26 10.07 -10.38
N ASN A 60 -12.99 11.37 -10.16
CA ASN A 60 -13.33 12.43 -11.10
C ASN A 60 -12.68 12.22 -12.48
N GLU A 61 -13.44 12.38 -13.56
CA GLU A 61 -12.99 12.11 -14.92
C GLU A 61 -11.88 13.05 -15.40
N SER A 62 -11.93 14.33 -15.01
CA SER A 62 -10.89 15.31 -15.38
C SER A 62 -9.54 14.94 -14.75
N ILE A 63 -9.55 14.52 -13.49
CA ILE A 63 -8.37 14.03 -12.77
C ILE A 63 -7.88 12.74 -13.42
N LEU A 64 -8.77 11.80 -13.73
CA LEU A 64 -8.42 10.55 -14.40
C LEU A 64 -7.73 10.79 -15.75
N ALA A 65 -8.28 11.67 -16.59
CA ALA A 65 -7.70 12.02 -17.88
C ALA A 65 -6.28 12.61 -17.73
N ARG A 66 -6.09 13.50 -16.72
CA ARG A 66 -4.78 14.07 -16.41
C ARG A 66 -3.79 13.00 -15.93
N GLN A 67 -4.21 12.09 -15.03
CA GLN A 67 -3.34 11.02 -14.52
C GLN A 67 -2.99 10.00 -15.60
N LYS A 68 -3.91 9.67 -16.51
CA LYS A 68 -3.63 8.84 -17.70
C LYS A 68 -2.55 9.48 -18.57
N SER A 69 -2.69 10.77 -18.87
CA SER A 69 -1.74 11.50 -19.71
C SER A 69 -0.33 11.49 -19.10
N ARG A 70 -0.23 11.74 -17.79
CA ARG A 70 1.05 11.66 -17.05
C ARG A 70 1.64 10.25 -17.06
N SER A 71 0.82 9.24 -16.84
CA SER A 71 1.24 7.84 -16.83
C SER A 71 1.71 7.37 -18.22
N LEU A 72 1.08 7.87 -19.29
CA LEU A 72 1.47 7.57 -20.66
C LEU A 72 2.85 8.14 -20.99
N LEU A 73 3.11 9.38 -20.57
CA LEU A 73 4.44 10.00 -20.72
C LEU A 73 5.52 9.24 -19.94
N ALA A 74 5.24 8.89 -18.69
CA ALA A 74 6.15 8.10 -17.87
C ALA A 74 6.41 6.70 -18.47
N LEU A 75 5.39 6.09 -19.09
CA LEU A 75 5.55 4.82 -19.79
C LEU A 75 6.45 4.96 -21.02
N ARG A 76 6.24 5.99 -21.85
CA ARG A 76 7.08 6.25 -23.03
C ARG A 76 8.53 6.50 -22.65
N GLU A 77 8.75 7.30 -21.62
CA GLU A 77 10.10 7.53 -21.08
C GLU A 77 10.73 6.25 -20.55
N SER A 78 9.96 5.41 -19.84
CA SER A 78 10.45 4.11 -19.36
C SER A 78 10.86 3.19 -20.51
N LEU A 79 10.12 3.20 -21.63
CA LEU A 79 10.40 2.38 -22.81
C LEU A 79 11.65 2.82 -23.59
N THR A 80 12.20 4.02 -23.36
CA THR A 80 13.50 4.41 -23.97
C THR A 80 14.70 3.83 -23.21
N ARG A 81 14.51 3.33 -21.99
CA ARG A 81 15.58 2.82 -21.14
C ARG A 81 15.81 1.32 -21.41
N PRO A 82 17.00 0.90 -21.87
CA PRO A 82 17.26 -0.50 -22.26
C PRO A 82 17.09 -1.48 -21.11
N GLN A 83 17.40 -1.07 -19.88
CA GLN A 83 17.20 -1.90 -18.68
C GLN A 83 15.71 -2.24 -18.47
N GLN A 84 14.79 -1.29 -18.72
CA GLN A 84 13.36 -1.51 -18.55
C GLN A 84 12.81 -2.45 -19.62
N LEU A 85 13.24 -2.27 -20.87
CA LEU A 85 12.96 -3.18 -21.98
C LEU A 85 13.42 -4.61 -21.68
N ALA A 86 14.66 -4.77 -21.20
CA ALA A 86 15.21 -6.08 -20.82
C ALA A 86 14.39 -6.74 -19.71
N LEU A 87 14.04 -6.00 -18.64
CA LEU A 87 13.21 -6.53 -17.56
C LEU A 87 11.82 -6.96 -18.06
N ARG A 88 11.18 -6.15 -18.90
CA ARG A 88 9.84 -6.47 -19.44
C ARG A 88 9.87 -7.76 -20.26
N ASN A 89 10.85 -7.89 -21.15
CA ASN A 89 11.04 -9.10 -21.95
C ASN A 89 11.36 -10.33 -21.07
N LEU A 90 12.17 -10.14 -20.02
CA LEU A 90 12.47 -11.21 -19.07
C LEU A 90 11.19 -11.70 -18.36
N TRP A 91 10.36 -10.80 -17.84
CA TRP A 91 9.09 -11.16 -17.19
C TRP A 91 8.11 -11.85 -18.15
N ASP A 92 8.00 -11.35 -19.38
CA ASP A 92 7.17 -11.96 -20.42
C ASP A 92 7.60 -13.40 -20.72
N LYS A 93 8.91 -13.65 -20.82
CA LYS A 93 9.46 -15.00 -21.06
C LYS A 93 9.41 -15.93 -19.86
N MET A 94 9.57 -15.42 -18.64
CA MET A 94 9.46 -16.22 -17.42
C MET A 94 8.02 -16.63 -17.13
N TYR A 95 7.04 -15.82 -17.55
CA TYR A 95 5.62 -15.97 -17.19
C TYR A 95 4.68 -15.77 -18.39
N PRO A 96 4.78 -16.59 -19.45
CA PRO A 96 4.05 -16.36 -20.70
C PRO A 96 2.52 -16.33 -20.53
N ASP A 97 1.96 -17.26 -19.74
CA ASP A 97 0.50 -17.39 -19.54
C ASP A 97 0.04 -16.95 -18.14
N HIS A 98 0.93 -16.41 -17.31
CA HIS A 98 0.63 -16.05 -15.93
C HIS A 98 0.41 -14.53 -15.77
N PRO A 99 -0.51 -14.06 -14.91
CA PRO A 99 -0.76 -12.63 -14.68
C PRO A 99 0.50 -11.80 -14.36
N TYR A 100 1.56 -12.42 -13.84
CA TYR A 100 2.83 -11.74 -13.55
C TYR A 100 3.64 -11.34 -14.79
N GLY A 101 3.44 -12.01 -15.93
CA GLY A 101 4.06 -11.62 -17.20
C GLY A 101 3.42 -10.38 -17.82
N ARG A 102 2.20 -10.03 -17.40
CA ARG A 102 1.47 -8.88 -17.94
C ARG A 102 2.23 -7.58 -17.68
N SER A 103 2.36 -6.78 -18.73
CA SER A 103 3.03 -5.49 -18.67
C SER A 103 2.14 -4.40 -19.27
N VAL A 104 2.16 -3.22 -18.67
CA VAL A 104 1.28 -2.09 -19.07
C VAL A 104 1.68 -1.57 -20.45
N THR A 105 0.73 -1.52 -21.39
CA THR A 105 0.89 -0.94 -22.74
C THR A 105 0.13 0.38 -22.87
N GLU A 106 0.47 1.19 -23.87
CA GLU A 106 -0.27 2.44 -24.16
C GLU A 106 -1.76 2.18 -24.38
N GLN A 107 -2.10 1.10 -25.11
CA GLN A 107 -3.49 0.68 -25.31
C GLN A 107 -4.19 0.32 -24.00
N SER A 108 -3.54 -0.50 -23.16
CA SER A 108 -4.13 -0.90 -21.87
C SER A 108 -4.40 0.29 -20.95
N LEU A 109 -3.49 1.28 -20.95
CA LEU A 109 -3.62 2.48 -20.13
C LEU A 109 -4.70 3.44 -20.69
N GLY A 110 -4.81 3.53 -22.03
CA GLY A 110 -5.85 4.32 -22.70
C GLY A 110 -7.26 3.83 -22.37
N ASN A 111 -7.44 2.50 -22.29
CA ASN A 111 -8.75 1.87 -22.11
C ASN A 111 -9.30 1.95 -20.68
N VAL A 112 -8.50 2.28 -19.67
CA VAL A 112 -8.93 2.29 -18.26
C VAL A 112 -10.13 3.21 -18.04
N SER A 113 -11.31 2.71 -17.73
CA SER A 113 -12.49 3.56 -17.49
C SER A 113 -12.67 3.94 -16.02
N ARG A 114 -13.53 4.92 -15.75
CA ARG A 114 -13.91 5.28 -14.38
C ARG A 114 -14.63 4.12 -13.70
N GLU A 115 -15.48 3.43 -14.43
CA GLU A 115 -16.29 2.30 -13.97
C GLU A 115 -15.40 1.11 -13.61
N GLU A 116 -14.35 0.87 -14.39
CA GLU A 116 -13.34 -0.16 -14.11
C GLU A 116 -12.58 0.17 -12.82
N LEU A 117 -12.18 1.42 -12.61
CA LEU A 117 -11.50 1.84 -11.37
C LEU A 117 -12.40 1.68 -10.15
N GLN A 118 -13.67 2.09 -10.25
CA GLN A 118 -14.63 1.89 -9.17
C GLN A 118 -14.86 0.41 -8.87
N THR A 119 -14.93 -0.43 -9.90
CA THR A 119 -15.11 -1.87 -9.76
C THR A 119 -13.87 -2.53 -9.15
N PHE A 120 -12.68 -2.12 -9.57
CA PHE A 120 -11.41 -2.55 -8.98
C PHE A 120 -11.33 -2.16 -7.50
N PHE A 121 -11.65 -0.91 -7.16
CA PHE A 121 -11.67 -0.43 -5.79
C PHE A 121 -12.62 -1.24 -4.92
N ARG A 122 -13.89 -1.39 -5.33
CA ARG A 122 -14.89 -2.20 -4.60
C ARG A 122 -14.46 -3.65 -4.41
N LYS A 123 -13.74 -4.24 -5.37
CA LYS A 123 -13.34 -5.65 -5.33
C LYS A 123 -12.12 -5.90 -4.45
N PHE A 124 -11.11 -5.03 -4.49
CA PHE A 124 -9.80 -5.29 -3.89
C PHE A 124 -9.52 -4.47 -2.64
N TRP A 125 -10.11 -3.28 -2.50
CA TRP A 125 -9.97 -2.44 -1.31
C TRP A 125 -10.99 -2.84 -0.26
N THR A 126 -10.72 -3.96 0.39
CA THR A 126 -11.53 -4.55 1.48
C THR A 126 -10.67 -4.68 2.74
N PRO A 127 -11.17 -4.38 3.95
CA PRO A 127 -10.41 -4.48 5.19
C PRO A 127 -9.70 -5.83 5.40
N GLU A 128 -10.32 -6.94 5.00
CA GLU A 128 -9.77 -8.30 5.10
C GLU A 128 -8.50 -8.54 4.26
N ARG A 129 -8.27 -7.70 3.24
CA ARG A 129 -7.09 -7.78 2.36
C ARG A 129 -6.01 -6.78 2.75
N MET A 130 -6.22 -6.03 3.84
CA MET A 130 -5.28 -5.04 4.32
C MET A 130 -4.49 -5.60 5.49
N THR A 131 -3.20 -5.34 5.48
CA THR A 131 -2.32 -5.63 6.62
C THR A 131 -1.71 -4.32 7.08
N PHE A 132 -1.89 -4.00 8.35
CA PHE A 132 -1.32 -2.81 8.97
C PHE A 132 -0.07 -3.19 9.74
N SER A 133 1.00 -2.42 9.57
CA SER A 133 2.22 -2.51 10.36
C SER A 133 2.51 -1.14 10.91
N VAL A 134 2.57 -1.04 12.23
CA VAL A 134 2.75 0.21 12.96
C VAL A 134 3.98 0.06 13.84
N VAL A 135 4.85 1.05 13.79
CA VAL A 135 6.08 1.12 14.57
C VAL A 135 6.21 2.53 15.10
N GLY A 136 6.24 2.68 16.41
CA GLY A 136 6.35 3.98 17.05
C GLY A 136 5.91 3.94 18.50
N ASP A 137 5.86 5.13 19.09
CA ASP A 137 5.24 5.39 20.37
C ASP A 137 3.73 5.53 20.13
N ILE A 138 2.95 4.48 20.40
CA ILE A 138 1.48 4.49 20.30
C ILE A 138 0.94 3.43 21.25
N GLU A 139 -0.03 3.81 22.07
CA GLU A 139 -0.70 2.87 22.97
C GLU A 139 -1.65 1.95 22.19
N LYS A 140 -1.83 0.73 22.69
CA LYS A 140 -2.59 -0.30 21.99
C LYS A 140 -4.04 0.11 21.78
N GLU A 141 -4.68 0.68 22.79
CA GLU A 141 -6.07 1.10 22.76
C GLU A 141 -6.30 2.22 21.73
N GLU A 142 -5.35 3.16 21.62
CA GLU A 142 -5.39 4.23 20.62
C GLU A 142 -5.23 3.67 19.21
N LEU A 143 -4.33 2.70 19.03
CA LEU A 143 -4.14 2.03 17.75
C LEU A 143 -5.37 1.22 17.33
N GLU A 144 -6.00 0.48 18.24
CA GLU A 144 -7.23 -0.26 17.96
C GLU A 144 -8.37 0.67 17.52
N SER A 145 -8.51 1.83 18.18
CA SER A 145 -9.48 2.85 17.78
C SER A 145 -9.18 3.40 16.37
N PHE A 146 -7.92 3.77 16.10
CA PHE A 146 -7.51 4.32 14.81
C PHE A 146 -7.72 3.32 13.66
N LEU A 147 -7.36 2.05 13.87
CA LEU A 147 -7.60 1.00 12.87
C LEU A 147 -9.09 0.71 12.70
N GLY A 148 -9.87 0.79 13.78
CA GLY A 148 -11.33 0.70 13.73
C GLY A 148 -11.94 1.77 12.81
N ASP A 149 -11.53 3.03 12.97
CA ASP A 149 -12.00 4.14 12.13
C ASP A 149 -11.66 3.91 10.64
N ILE A 150 -10.42 3.50 10.34
CA ILE A 150 -9.96 3.31 8.96
C ILE A 150 -10.63 2.12 8.30
N THR A 151 -10.92 1.04 9.03
CA THR A 151 -11.46 -0.20 8.46
C THR A 151 -12.98 -0.16 8.28
N ASN A 152 -13.68 0.77 8.95
CA ASN A 152 -15.12 0.92 8.89
C ASN A 152 -15.66 1.65 7.63
N PHE A 153 -14.90 1.64 6.54
CA PHE A 153 -15.30 2.25 5.26
C PHE A 153 -16.12 1.32 4.35
N GLN A 154 -16.25 0.05 4.72
CA GLN A 154 -17.13 -0.91 4.05
C GLN A 154 -17.97 -1.70 5.08
N PRO A 155 -19.29 -1.85 4.86
CA PRO A 155 -20.21 -2.39 5.86
C PRO A 155 -20.10 -3.91 6.08
N LYS A 156 -19.26 -4.63 5.32
CA LYS A 156 -19.32 -6.09 5.30
C LYS A 156 -18.42 -6.82 6.28
N ASN A 157 -17.25 -6.33 6.66
CA ASN A 157 -16.30 -7.21 7.36
C ASN A 157 -15.55 -6.47 8.46
N SER A 158 -15.70 -6.97 9.68
CA SER A 158 -14.96 -6.54 10.86
C SER A 158 -13.49 -6.94 10.73
N PHE A 159 -12.60 -6.02 11.10
CA PHE A 159 -11.18 -6.29 11.20
C PHE A 159 -10.95 -7.50 12.13
N SER A 160 -10.41 -8.60 11.59
CA SER A 160 -10.12 -9.79 12.38
C SER A 160 -8.88 -9.53 13.22
N LYS A 161 -9.11 -9.12 14.47
CA LYS A 161 -8.22 -9.17 15.65
C LYS A 161 -6.77 -8.69 15.42
N PHE A 162 -6.40 -7.61 16.11
CA PHE A 162 -5.00 -7.17 16.20
C PHE A 162 -4.14 -8.27 16.84
N GLU A 163 -3.35 -8.99 16.05
CA GLU A 163 -2.26 -9.82 16.57
C GLU A 163 -1.08 -8.91 16.86
N GLU A 164 -0.97 -8.51 18.12
CA GLU A 164 0.22 -7.86 18.65
C GLU A 164 1.40 -8.83 18.54
N ASN A 165 2.07 -8.79 17.39
CA ASN A 165 3.33 -9.51 17.18
C ASN A 165 4.46 -8.77 17.90
N LEU A 166 4.31 -8.57 19.22
CA LEU A 166 5.39 -8.35 20.17
C LEU A 166 6.15 -9.68 20.38
N GLU A 167 6.41 -10.44 19.33
CA GLU A 167 7.68 -11.14 19.32
C GLU A 167 8.74 -10.04 19.17
N ARG A 168 9.11 -9.44 20.33
CA ARG A 168 10.53 -9.29 20.66
C ARG A 168 11.17 -10.48 20.00
N GLN A 169 11.89 -10.25 18.88
CA GLN A 169 12.71 -11.27 18.27
C GLN A 169 13.38 -11.93 19.46
N LYS A 170 12.92 -13.14 19.84
CA LYS A 170 13.51 -13.91 20.91
C LYS A 170 14.90 -14.05 20.38
N ILE A 171 15.80 -13.21 20.92
CA ILE A 171 17.14 -12.93 20.41
C ILE A 171 17.58 -14.23 19.80
N LEU A 172 17.56 -14.29 18.46
CA LEU A 172 17.87 -15.47 17.70
C LEU A 172 19.20 -15.88 18.30
N ASN A 173 19.19 -16.95 19.08
CA ASN A 173 20.17 -17.16 20.13
C ASN A 173 21.47 -17.52 19.41
N TYR A 174 22.18 -16.48 18.98
CA TYR A 174 23.23 -16.54 17.96
C TYR A 174 24.38 -17.36 18.52
N LYS A 175 24.57 -17.32 19.85
CA LYS A 175 25.48 -18.21 20.57
C LYS A 175 25.12 -19.69 20.39
N LYS A 176 23.85 -20.09 20.49
CA LYS A 176 23.41 -21.49 20.30
C LYS A 176 23.55 -21.93 18.84
N PHE A 177 23.17 -21.07 17.90
CA PHE A 177 23.28 -21.37 16.47
C PHE A 177 24.75 -21.47 16.02
N CYS A 178 25.60 -20.51 16.40
CA CYS A 178 27.04 -20.56 16.09
C CYS A 178 27.74 -21.75 16.75
N HIS A 179 27.40 -22.13 18.00
CA HIS A 179 27.97 -23.34 18.61
C HIS A 179 27.52 -24.63 17.90
N GLN A 180 26.24 -24.75 17.53
CA GLN A 180 25.77 -25.92 16.78
C GLN A 180 26.34 -25.98 15.36
N TRP A 181 26.55 -24.83 14.73
CA TRP A 181 27.14 -24.74 13.40
C TRP A 181 28.65 -25.08 13.45
N PHE A 182 29.42 -24.50 14.38
CA PHE A 182 30.84 -24.83 14.56
C PHE A 182 31.08 -26.30 14.94
N SER A 183 30.24 -26.87 15.82
CA SER A 183 30.36 -28.28 16.21
C SER A 183 30.01 -29.26 15.08
N ARG A 184 29.08 -28.91 14.18
CA ARG A 184 28.81 -29.68 12.96
C ARG A 184 29.94 -29.56 11.94
N TRP A 185 30.51 -28.36 11.76
CA TRP A 185 31.61 -28.14 10.83
C TRP A 185 32.89 -28.90 11.24
N ARG A 186 33.17 -28.96 12.54
CA ARG A 186 34.33 -29.68 13.10
C ARG A 186 34.20 -31.21 13.05
N LYS A 187 33.01 -31.76 12.75
CA LYS A 187 32.80 -33.21 12.53
C LYS A 187 32.89 -33.61 11.05
N LEU A 188 33.01 -32.63 10.15
CA LEU A 188 33.09 -32.84 8.70
C LEU A 188 34.53 -32.67 8.15
N LEU A 189 35.48 -32.37 9.04
CA LEU A 189 36.93 -32.44 8.83
C LEU A 189 37.49 -33.59 9.67
#